data_AF-A0A1G6KQI2-F1
#
_entry.id   AF-A0A1G6KQI2-F1
#
_cell.length_a   1.000
_cell.length_b   1.000
_cell.length_c   1.000
_cell.angle_alpha   90.00
_cell.angle_beta   90.00
_cell.angle_gamma   90.00
#
_symmetry.space_group_name_H-M   'P 1'
#
loop_
_entity.id
_entity.type
_entity.pdbx_description
1 polymer ?
#
loop_
_entity_poly.entity_id
_entity_poly.type
_entity_poly.pdbx_seq_one_letter_code
_entity_poly.pdbx_strand_id
1 'polypeptide(L)'
;MEWTFIILIAVSAILLAMSYFKAEKSPRAEEAIEQLSISFMEEIHHLKSHIRDLELDVEIAAQESGRYVRAPEEQATLRTVLDLHKRGYSAESISAESGLEESEVTRLLAPFIEAAASRVKVGRS
;
A
#
# COMPACT_ATOMS: atom_id res chain seq x y z
N MET A 1 24.18 66.68 -20.77
CA MET A 1 24.56 65.25 -20.71
C MET A 1 24.59 64.68 -19.29
N GLU A 2 24.42 65.48 -18.23
CA GLU A 2 24.47 65.00 -16.83
C GLU A 2 23.11 64.49 -16.31
N TRP A 3 22.01 65.01 -16.85
CA TRP A 3 20.64 64.62 -16.48
C TRP A 3 20.29 63.17 -16.84
N THR A 4 20.96 62.61 -17.87
CA THR A 4 20.72 61.23 -18.30
C THR A 4 21.15 60.22 -17.24
N PHE A 5 22.26 60.47 -16.53
CA PHE A 5 22.73 59.63 -15.43
C PHE A 5 21.75 59.62 -14.25
N ILE A 6 21.20 60.78 -13.91
CA ILE A 6 20.24 60.92 -12.81
C ILE A 6 18.95 60.13 -13.13
N ILE A 7 18.46 60.25 -14.37
CA ILE A 7 17.26 59.51 -14.81
C ILE A 7 17.53 57.99 -14.80
N LEU A 8 18.72 57.55 -15.23
CA LEU A 8 19.09 56.14 -15.23
C LEU A 8 19.12 55.55 -13.82
N ILE A 9 19.65 56.28 -12.86
CA ILE A 9 19.68 55.89 -11.45
C ILE A 9 18.27 55.84 -10.87
N ALA A 10 17.43 56.84 -11.17
CA ALA A 10 16.03 56.86 -10.71
C ALA A 10 15.22 55.69 -11.28
N VAL A 11 15.36 55.39 -12.57
CA VAL A 11 14.69 54.25 -13.22
C VAL A 11 15.17 52.93 -12.62
N SER A 12 16.47 52.77 -12.38
CA SER A 12 17.02 51.58 -11.73
C SER A 12 16.47 51.40 -10.31
N ALA A 13 16.39 52.47 -9.51
CA ALA A 13 15.82 52.42 -8.17
C ALA A 13 14.34 52.02 -8.19
N ILE A 14 13.56 52.54 -9.15
CA ILE A 14 12.14 52.19 -9.32
C ILE A 14 11.99 50.72 -9.75
N LEU A 15 12.79 50.26 -10.71
CA LEU A 15 12.78 48.86 -11.16
C LEU A 15 13.18 47.91 -10.03
N LEU A 16 14.17 48.28 -9.23
CA LEU A 16 14.61 47.52 -8.07
C LEU A 16 13.48 47.41 -7.04
N ALA A 17 12.82 48.53 -6.72
CA ALA A 17 11.66 48.53 -5.84
C ALA A 17 10.54 47.61 -6.38
N MET A 18 10.24 47.69 -7.68
CA MET A 18 9.26 46.79 -8.33
C MET A 18 9.67 45.30 -8.29
N SER A 19 10.97 45.00 -8.35
CA SER A 19 11.46 43.62 -8.32
C SER A 19 11.14 42.95 -6.99
N TYR A 20 11.24 43.68 -5.88
CA TYR A 20 10.89 43.16 -4.55
C TYR A 20 9.40 42.82 -4.44
N PHE A 21 8.51 43.62 -5.06
CA PHE A 21 7.06 43.32 -5.08
C PHE A 21 6.68 42.06 -5.88
N LYS A 22 7.52 41.60 -6.80
CA LYS A 22 7.24 40.43 -7.65
C LYS A 22 7.83 39.12 -7.11
N ALA A 23 8.84 39.22 -6.24
CA ALA A 23 9.51 38.06 -5.63
C ALA A 23 8.67 37.35 -4.54
N GLU A 24 7.63 38.00 -4.00
CA GLU A 24 6.76 37.42 -2.96
C GLU A 24 5.56 36.60 -3.48
N LYS A 25 5.35 36.50 -4.80
CA LYS A 25 4.37 35.56 -5.38
C LYS A 25 5.08 34.21 -5.57
N SER A 26 4.81 33.10 -4.90
CA SER A 26 4.02 32.76 -3.72
C SER A 26 4.52 31.35 -3.35
N PRO A 27 5.58 31.19 -2.53
CA PRO A 27 6.12 29.87 -2.18
C PRO A 27 5.06 28.96 -1.56
N ARG A 28 4.07 29.55 -0.87
CA ARG A 28 2.91 28.83 -0.31
C ARG A 28 2.04 28.10 -1.34
N ALA A 29 1.98 28.56 -2.58
CA ALA A 29 1.13 27.92 -3.59
C ALA A 29 1.79 26.65 -4.14
N GLU A 30 3.10 26.70 -4.41
CA GLU A 30 3.89 25.52 -4.77
C GLU A 30 3.97 24.52 -3.62
N GLU A 31 4.25 24.98 -2.39
CA GLU A 31 4.28 24.12 -1.20
C GLU A 31 2.93 23.43 -0.93
N ALA A 32 1.81 24.14 -1.13
CA ALA A 32 0.47 23.55 -0.97
C ALA A 32 0.17 22.49 -2.04
N ILE A 33 0.62 22.70 -3.28
CA ILE A 33 0.48 21.72 -4.37
C ILE A 33 1.35 20.50 -4.10
N GLU A 34 2.56 20.69 -3.58
CA GLU A 34 3.50 19.63 -3.25
C GLU A 34 2.98 18.76 -2.10
N GLN A 35 2.48 19.39 -1.03
CA GLN A 35 1.83 18.68 0.09
C GLN A 35 0.57 17.92 -0.35
N LEU A 36 -0.26 18.53 -1.20
CA LEU A 36 -1.45 17.87 -1.73
C LEU A 36 -1.09 16.68 -2.63
N SER A 37 -0.03 16.79 -3.43
CA SER A 37 0.45 15.68 -4.26
C SER A 37 0.95 14.51 -3.40
N ILE A 38 1.64 14.79 -2.30
CA ILE A 38 2.14 13.75 -1.38
C ILE A 38 0.95 13.05 -0.70
N SER A 39 0.01 13.81 -0.13
CA SER A 39 -1.14 13.22 0.57
C SER A 39 -2.03 12.41 -0.39
N PHE A 40 -2.23 12.90 -1.61
CA PHE A 40 -3.05 12.21 -2.61
C PHE A 40 -2.41 10.89 -3.06
N MET A 41 -1.08 10.85 -3.16
CA MET A 41 -0.35 9.62 -3.45
C MET A 41 -0.49 8.60 -2.32
N GLU A 42 -0.34 9.03 -1.06
CA GLU A 42 -0.59 8.17 0.11
C GLU A 42 -2.02 7.63 0.13
N GLU A 43 -3.01 8.48 -0.16
CA GLU A 43 -4.42 8.10 -0.20
C GLU A 43 -4.72 7.08 -1.32
N ILE A 44 -4.12 7.23 -2.51
CA ILE A 44 -4.17 6.23 -3.59
C ILE A 44 -3.54 4.90 -3.15
N HIS A 45 -2.39 4.96 -2.46
CA HIS A 45 -1.73 3.76 -1.96
C HIS A 45 -2.59 3.01 -0.95
N HIS A 46 -3.22 3.73 -0.02
CA HIS A 46 -4.19 3.18 0.92
C HIS A 46 -5.42 2.61 0.20
N LEU A 47 -5.97 3.32 -0.78
CA LEU A 47 -7.13 2.81 -1.51
C LEU A 47 -6.79 1.52 -2.28
N LYS A 48 -5.61 1.46 -2.90
CA LYS A 48 -5.13 0.26 -3.59
C LYS A 48 -4.95 -0.93 -2.65
N SER A 49 -4.50 -0.71 -1.41
CA SER A 49 -4.40 -1.81 -0.43
C SER A 49 -5.78 -2.34 -0.06
N HIS A 50 -6.75 -1.45 0.22
CA HIS A 50 -8.12 -1.84 0.55
C HIS A 50 -8.81 -2.60 -0.58
N ILE A 51 -8.60 -2.18 -1.84
CA ILE A 51 -9.14 -2.90 -3.00
C ILE A 51 -8.54 -4.30 -3.09
N ARG A 52 -7.22 -4.44 -2.89
CA ARG A 52 -6.56 -5.75 -2.92
C ARG A 52 -7.05 -6.67 -1.79
N ASP A 53 -7.28 -6.13 -0.61
CA ASP A 53 -7.81 -6.90 0.51
C ASP A 53 -9.25 -7.36 0.22
N LEU A 54 -10.09 -6.50 -0.37
CA LEU A 54 -11.43 -6.87 -0.82
C LEU A 54 -11.42 -7.92 -1.93
N GLU A 55 -10.50 -7.83 -2.90
CA GLU A 55 -10.35 -8.86 -3.93
C GLU A 55 -10.00 -10.22 -3.32
N LEU A 56 -9.09 -10.24 -2.33
CA LEU A 56 -8.75 -11.46 -1.60
C LEU A 56 -9.94 -12.00 -0.82
N ASP A 57 -10.71 -11.15 -0.14
CA ASP A 57 -11.89 -11.57 0.63
C ASP A 57 -12.98 -12.15 -0.30
N VAL A 58 -13.16 -11.56 -1.49
CA VAL A 58 -14.09 -12.08 -2.51
C VAL A 58 -13.58 -13.39 -3.10
N GLU A 59 -12.27 -13.52 -3.36
CA GLU A 59 -11.68 -14.78 -3.85
C GLU A 59 -11.80 -15.89 -2.80
N ILE A 60 -11.58 -15.58 -1.52
CA ILE A 60 -11.81 -16.50 -0.41
C ILE A 60 -13.29 -16.90 -0.34
N ALA A 61 -14.22 -15.94 -0.35
CA ALA A 61 -15.65 -16.20 -0.30
C ALA A 61 -16.14 -17.02 -1.51
N ALA A 62 -15.57 -16.80 -2.70
CA ALA A 62 -15.85 -17.57 -3.90
C ALA A 62 -15.29 -18.99 -3.83
N GLN A 63 -14.15 -19.20 -3.16
CA GLN A 63 -13.57 -20.52 -2.91
C GLN A 63 -14.28 -21.27 -1.76
N GLU A 64 -14.82 -20.54 -0.78
CA GLU A 64 -15.52 -21.05 0.40
C GLU A 64 -17.04 -21.22 0.19
N SER A 65 -17.54 -21.20 -1.05
CA SER A 65 -18.94 -21.48 -1.37
C SER A 65 -19.35 -22.85 -0.81
N GLY A 66 -19.83 -22.87 0.43
CA GLY A 66 -20.35 -24.05 1.12
C GLY A 66 -19.94 -24.28 2.57
N ARG A 67 -18.93 -23.62 3.18
CA ARG A 67 -18.55 -23.95 4.57
C ARG A 67 -18.09 -22.75 5.40
N TYR A 68 -18.92 -22.41 6.40
CA TYR A 68 -18.65 -21.61 7.61
C TYR A 68 -17.85 -20.32 7.44
N VAL A 69 -18.54 -19.18 7.50
CA VAL A 69 -17.93 -17.86 7.75
C VAL A 69 -17.15 -17.93 9.05
N ARG A 70 -15.83 -18.02 8.92
CA ARG A 70 -14.87 -18.09 10.01
C ARG A 70 -14.70 -16.71 10.65
N ALA A 71 -14.54 -16.63 11.96
CA ALA A 71 -14.35 -15.35 12.65
C ALA A 71 -13.12 -14.60 12.09
N PRO A 72 -13.11 -13.26 12.04
CA PRO A 72 -12.01 -12.48 11.45
C PRO A 72 -10.63 -12.82 12.02
N GLU A 73 -10.56 -13.14 13.31
CA GLU A 73 -9.33 -13.56 14.00
C GLU A 73 -8.82 -14.90 13.48
N GLU A 74 -9.71 -15.89 13.32
CA GLU A 74 -9.36 -17.20 12.78
C GLU A 74 -8.95 -17.12 11.29
N GLN A 75 -9.48 -16.15 10.52
CA GLN A 75 -9.06 -15.91 9.14
C GLN A 75 -7.64 -15.32 9.08
N ALA A 76 -7.31 -14.37 9.96
CA ALA A 76 -5.98 -13.80 10.05
C ALA A 76 -4.93 -14.87 10.42
N THR A 77 -5.26 -15.73 11.38
CA THR A 77 -4.42 -16.87 11.77
C THR A 77 -4.21 -17.84 10.62
N LEU A 78 -5.28 -18.21 9.89
CA LEU A 78 -5.18 -19.09 8.73
C LEU A 78 -4.29 -18.48 7.63
N ARG A 79 -4.39 -17.17 7.39
CA ARG A 79 -3.57 -16.47 6.40
C ARG A 79 -2.08 -16.55 6.75
N THR A 80 -1.72 -16.33 8.00
CA THR A 80 -0.33 -16.45 8.48
C THR A 80 0.20 -17.89 8.34
N VAL A 81 -0.59 -18.88 8.74
CA VAL A 81 -0.23 -20.30 8.62
C VAL A 81 0.02 -20.70 7.17
N LEU A 82 -0.82 -20.24 6.24
CA LEU A 82 -0.67 -20.52 4.80
C LEU A 82 0.54 -19.83 4.18
N ASP A 83 0.84 -18.59 4.59
CA ASP A 83 2.04 -17.87 4.11
C ASP A 83 3.31 -18.62 4.50
N LEU A 84 3.43 -19.01 5.78
CA LEU A 84 4.59 -19.75 6.28
C LEU A 84 4.72 -21.11 5.59
N HIS A 85 3.63 -21.83 5.38
CA HIS A 85 3.66 -23.09 4.64
C HIS A 85 4.12 -22.90 3.18
N LYS A 86 3.63 -21.88 2.48
CA LYS A 86 4.07 -21.57 1.10
C LYS A 86 5.56 -21.22 1.01
N ARG A 87 6.12 -20.65 2.08
CA ARG A 87 7.55 -20.31 2.18
C ARG A 87 8.43 -21.53 2.53
N GLY A 88 7.83 -22.70 2.76
CA GLY A 88 8.55 -23.95 3.00
C GLY A 88 8.90 -24.23 4.46
N TYR A 89 8.27 -23.53 5.41
CA TYR A 89 8.45 -23.81 6.84
C TYR A 89 7.80 -25.15 7.24
N SER A 90 8.40 -25.88 8.18
CA SER A 90 7.83 -27.12 8.72
C SER A 90 6.62 -26.83 9.61
N ALA A 91 5.73 -27.81 9.79
CA ALA A 91 4.58 -27.67 10.68
C ALA A 91 4.99 -27.29 12.12
N GLU A 92 6.14 -27.78 12.59
CA GLU A 92 6.71 -27.45 13.92
C GLU A 92 7.21 -26.00 13.98
N SER A 93 7.75 -25.48 12.88
CA SER A 93 8.19 -24.08 12.81
C SER A 93 6.99 -23.14 12.74
N ILE A 94 5.93 -23.56 12.04
CA ILE A 94 4.69 -22.81 11.92
C ILE A 94 3.94 -22.78 13.25
N SER A 95 3.91 -23.86 14.01
CA SER A 95 3.29 -23.91 15.34
C SER A 95 3.97 -22.93 16.31
N ALA A 96 5.30 -22.90 16.30
CA ALA A 96 6.10 -21.97 17.11
C ALA A 96 5.83 -20.49 16.77
N GLU A 97 5.69 -20.16 15.48
CA GLU A 97 5.48 -18.78 15.00
C GLU A 97 4.02 -18.32 15.11
N SER A 98 3.06 -19.22 14.90
CA SER A 98 1.63 -18.91 14.95
C SER A 98 1.01 -19.04 16.35
N GLY A 99 1.75 -19.61 17.30
CA GLY A 99 1.26 -19.90 18.66
C GLY A 99 0.17 -20.99 18.69
N LEU A 100 0.04 -21.77 17.62
CA LEU A 100 -0.92 -22.86 17.49
C LEU A 100 -0.27 -24.19 17.80
N GLU A 101 -1.05 -25.16 18.26
CA GLU A 101 -0.62 -26.56 18.34
C GLU A 101 -0.30 -27.12 16.94
N GLU A 102 0.72 -27.97 16.84
CA GLU A 102 1.12 -28.61 15.57
C GLU A 102 -0.03 -29.41 14.93
N SER A 103 -0.89 -29.99 15.76
CA SER A 103 -2.10 -30.71 15.34
C SER A 103 -3.12 -29.77 14.67
N GLU A 104 -3.29 -28.55 15.20
CA GLU A 104 -4.16 -27.53 14.63
C GLU A 104 -3.58 -26.96 13.34
N VAL A 105 -2.26 -26.72 13.27
CA VAL A 105 -1.57 -26.33 12.04
C VAL A 105 -1.81 -27.36 10.92
N THR A 106 -1.65 -28.64 11.23
CA THR A 106 -1.86 -29.74 10.27
C THR A 106 -3.31 -29.77 9.77
N ARG A 107 -4.27 -29.60 10.69
CA ARG A 107 -5.70 -29.57 10.38
C ARG A 107 -6.09 -28.36 9.51
N LEU A 108 -5.48 -27.21 9.74
CA LEU A 108 -5.68 -26.00 8.94
C LEU A 108 -5.09 -26.13 7.53
N LEU A 109 -3.95 -26.82 7.39
CA LEU A 109 -3.28 -27.03 6.10
C LEU A 109 -3.93 -28.15 5.26
N ALA A 110 -4.55 -29.15 5.89
CA ALA A 110 -5.16 -30.31 5.24
C ALA A 110 -6.03 -29.97 4.00
N PRO A 111 -7.03 -29.06 4.06
CA PRO A 111 -7.86 -28.75 2.90
C PRO A 111 -7.08 -28.10 1.74
N PHE A 112 -5.99 -27.39 2.03
CA PHE A 112 -5.19 -26.69 1.02
C PHE A 112 -4.15 -27.61 0.35
N ILE A 113 -3.60 -28.58 1.09
CA ILE A 113 -2.72 -29.61 0.54
C ILE A 113 -3.52 -30.54 -0.39
N GLU A 114 -4.74 -30.91 0.00
CA GLU A 114 -5.62 -31.76 -0.81
C GLU A 114 -6.13 -31.04 -2.07
N ALA A 115 -6.44 -29.75 -1.96
CA ALA A 115 -6.77 -28.89 -3.11
C ALA A 115 -5.57 -28.68 -4.06
N ALA A 116 -4.34 -28.58 -3.54
CA ALA A 116 -3.13 -28.48 -4.38
C ALA A 116 -2.85 -29.80 -5.13
N ALA A 117 -3.00 -30.94 -4.47
CA ALA A 117 -2.80 -32.26 -5.06
C ALA A 117 -3.80 -32.58 -6.19
N SER A 118 -5.06 -32.14 -6.05
CA SER A 118 -6.08 -32.31 -7.08
C SER A 118 -5.84 -31.43 -8.32
N ARG A 119 -5.36 -30.18 -8.17
CA ARG A 119 -4.98 -29.31 -9.30
C ARG A 119 -3.82 -29.88 -10.13
N VAL A 120 -2.83 -30.51 -9.49
CA VAL A 120 -1.70 -31.16 -10.18
C VAL A 120 -2.17 -32.38 -11.00
N LYS A 121 -3.22 -33.06 -10.56
CA LYS A 121 -3.77 -34.24 -11.25
C LYS A 121 -4.61 -33.86 -12.47
N VAL A 122 -5.31 -32.72 -12.44
CA VAL A 122 -6.13 -32.23 -13.57
C VAL A 122 -5.26 -31.69 -14.72
N GLY A 123 -4.07 -31.14 -14.43
CA GLY A 123 -3.13 -30.67 -15.47
C GLY A 123 -2.36 -31.76 -16.23
N ARG A 124 -2.63 -33.05 -15.95
CA ARG A 124 -1.92 -34.20 -16.53
C ARG A 124 -2.84 -35.23 -17.22
N SER A 125 -4.12 -34.92 -17.43
CA SER A 125 -5.05 -35.72 -18.25
C SER A 125 -5.42 -35.03 -19.54
#